data_AF-A0A7C2UNV0-F1
#
_entry.id   AF-A0A7C2UNV0-F1
#
_cell.length_a   1.000
_cell.length_b   1.000
_cell.length_c   1.000
_cell.angle_alpha   90.00
_cell.angle_beta   90.00
_cell.angle_gamma   90.00
#
_symmetry.space_group_name_H-M   'P 1'
#
loop_
_entity.id
_entity.type
_entity.pdbx_description
1 polymer ?
#
loop_
_entity_poly.entity_id
_entity_poly.type
_entity_poly.pdbx_seq_one_letter_code
_entity_poly.pdbx_strand_id
1 'polypeptide(L)'
;MLVFCVGSDMTIYEALGITEVPERLLVVDGHSTLYRSFYAVPDLTTSRGEPVGALYGFVRTLLKVLREYPSRYVAVALDAGGVTVRHEAYAAYKATRKPTPEPLAQQLPRVEEVLDAFGIPCLVVPGYEGDDVMATLSWQAEAAGIPALHLTGDKDMAQLVSERVFLLRPGRRPGDPLILLDRHAVEEKFGVPPERIGDLLALEGDASDHVPGVKGIGEKTARELLREHGSLDAVLAATDRIRNKRVAGALAAHREDALLSRELVTLREVPLPLSVTDCAPGPLDPARLQSVLEKLEFRTLLAELSLGPPPTPGGTYEVVTTEDAFAALVAVLGGAEEFALDLETTGTDPLAAEIVGIALAREPDRAWYIPVGHAYPGAPAQLPLPRVLAGLRPLLEGERPRIIGQNLKYDLQVLACHGVEARGVAFDAMIAHWLLHPDAPAHGLDVIARSELGIRVQTYKELLAVGGEEGIAAVPVDRAARYAGEDAAVVCRLRPGLTSQLREAGLVELFEEVEIPLIEVLRAMERRGVLLDVDALREQGKELSLLLDRLRDELFALAGGPFNPNSTPQVREILYGKLKLPVLGRRKTGPATDAFVLRELAQHHEFPGKLAAYRELEKLRNTY
;
A
#
# COMPACT_ATOMS: atom_id res chain seq x y z
N MET A 1 -29.42 -12.59 1.27
CA MET A 1 -29.53 -12.08 -0.12
C MET A 1 -29.70 -10.57 -0.07
N LEU A 2 -28.59 -9.83 -0.02
CA LEU A 2 -28.53 -8.42 -0.37
C LEU A 2 -27.77 -8.39 -1.70
N VAL A 3 -28.53 -8.44 -2.79
CA VAL A 3 -28.00 -8.17 -4.12
C VAL A 3 -27.60 -6.70 -4.09
N PHE A 4 -26.30 -6.41 -3.95
CA PHE A 4 -25.81 -5.14 -4.48
C PHE A 4 -26.01 -5.24 -5.98
N CYS A 5 -27.10 -4.67 -6.47
CA CYS A 5 -27.18 -4.25 -7.86
C CYS A 5 -25.88 -3.49 -8.13
N VAL A 6 -25.06 -4.00 -9.04
CA VAL A 6 -23.92 -3.29 -9.59
C VAL A 6 -24.52 -2.08 -10.31
N GLY A 7 -24.66 -0.98 -9.58
CA GLY A 7 -25.08 0.29 -10.12
C GLY A 7 -23.99 0.82 -11.03
N SER A 8 -24.40 1.48 -12.10
CA SER A 8 -23.60 2.10 -13.17
C SER A 8 -22.66 3.22 -12.72
N ASP A 9 -22.36 3.35 -11.43
CA ASP A 9 -21.73 4.53 -10.81
C ASP A 9 -20.47 4.18 -10.00
N MET A 10 -19.84 3.01 -10.22
CA MET A 10 -18.61 2.63 -9.51
C MET A 10 -17.44 3.55 -9.90
N THR A 11 -16.77 4.18 -8.94
CA THR A 11 -15.56 4.99 -9.17
C THR A 11 -14.28 4.15 -9.05
N ILE A 12 -13.14 4.71 -9.49
CA ILE A 12 -11.83 4.08 -9.29
C ILE A 12 -11.50 3.81 -7.82
N TYR A 13 -11.98 4.63 -6.89
CA TYR A 13 -11.77 4.39 -5.46
C TYR A 13 -12.54 3.18 -4.96
N GLU A 14 -13.77 2.98 -5.42
CA GLU A 14 -14.58 1.80 -5.06
C GLU A 14 -13.99 0.52 -5.66
N ALA A 15 -13.51 0.56 -6.91
CA ALA A 15 -12.78 -0.55 -7.54
C ALA A 15 -11.49 -0.91 -6.76
N LEU A 16 -10.87 0.08 -6.13
CA LEU A 16 -9.70 -0.10 -5.26
C LEU A 16 -10.03 -0.43 -3.80
N GLY A 17 -11.31 -0.53 -3.43
CA GLY A 17 -11.76 -0.81 -2.06
C GLY A 17 -11.54 0.34 -1.07
N ILE A 18 -11.39 1.57 -1.56
CA ILE A 18 -11.12 2.78 -0.76
C ILE A 18 -12.44 3.47 -0.43
N THR A 19 -12.74 3.59 0.86
CA THR A 19 -14.02 4.13 1.36
C THR A 19 -13.93 5.56 1.88
N GLU A 20 -12.75 6.00 2.30
CA GLU A 20 -12.51 7.38 2.75
C GLU A 20 -11.64 8.12 1.74
N VAL A 21 -12.21 9.15 1.11
CA VAL A 21 -11.53 9.98 0.12
C VAL A 21 -11.48 11.43 0.61
N PRO A 22 -10.32 11.91 1.11
CA PRO A 22 -10.12 13.29 1.56
C PRO A 22 -10.43 14.34 0.49
N GLU A 23 -10.97 15.48 0.91
CA GLU A 23 -11.16 16.67 0.07
C GLU A 23 -9.80 17.30 -0.25
N ARG A 24 -9.26 16.94 -1.42
CA ARG A 24 -7.92 17.29 -1.90
C ARG A 24 -7.85 17.05 -3.41
N LEU A 25 -7.00 17.83 -4.07
CA LEU A 25 -6.61 17.64 -5.46
C LEU A 25 -5.30 16.84 -5.55
N LEU A 26 -5.27 15.83 -6.41
CA LEU A 26 -4.06 15.15 -6.86
C LEU A 26 -3.87 15.41 -8.36
N VAL A 27 -2.74 15.99 -8.74
CA VAL A 27 -2.37 16.17 -10.15
C VAL A 27 -1.13 15.34 -10.47
N VAL A 28 -1.22 14.50 -11.48
CA VAL A 28 -0.11 13.67 -11.94
C VAL A 28 0.50 14.29 -13.19
N ASP A 29 1.81 14.47 -13.17
CA ASP A 29 2.60 14.80 -14.35
C ASP A 29 2.71 13.54 -15.23
N GLY A 30 1.90 13.49 -16.27
CA GLY A 30 1.75 12.28 -17.08
C GLY A 30 2.98 11.97 -17.93
N HIS A 31 3.61 12.98 -18.51
CA HIS A 31 4.83 12.80 -19.31
C HIS A 31 5.99 12.35 -18.43
N SER A 32 6.26 13.04 -17.31
CA SER A 32 7.35 12.66 -16.40
C SER A 32 7.15 11.26 -15.84
N THR A 33 5.92 10.90 -15.46
CA THR A 33 5.59 9.56 -14.95
C THR A 33 5.79 8.48 -16.01
N LEU A 34 5.38 8.72 -17.25
CA LEU A 34 5.54 7.76 -18.35
C LEU A 34 7.01 7.58 -18.74
N TYR A 35 7.78 8.67 -18.88
CA TYR A 35 9.21 8.61 -19.15
C TYR A 35 9.98 7.87 -18.06
N ARG A 36 9.68 8.15 -16.80
CA ARG A 36 10.28 7.44 -15.68
C ARG A 36 9.95 5.94 -15.74
N SER A 37 8.71 5.60 -16.10
CA SER A 37 8.29 4.20 -16.23
C SER A 37 9.01 3.47 -17.35
N PHE A 38 9.23 4.14 -18.49
CA PHE A 38 9.98 3.58 -19.63
C PHE A 38 11.40 3.14 -19.26
N TYR A 39 12.10 3.91 -18.42
CA TYR A 39 13.46 3.56 -17.99
C TYR A 39 13.53 2.64 -16.77
N ALA A 40 12.41 2.44 -16.07
CA ALA A 40 12.38 1.71 -14.80
C ALA A 40 11.73 0.32 -14.90
N VAL A 41 10.87 0.10 -15.89
CA VAL A 41 10.19 -1.17 -16.15
C VAL A 41 10.92 -1.92 -17.27
N PRO A 42 11.03 -3.27 -17.21
CA PRO A 42 11.54 -4.06 -18.33
C PRO A 42 10.78 -3.80 -19.64
N ASP A 43 11.41 -4.13 -20.77
CA ASP A 43 10.75 -4.08 -22.08
C ASP A 43 9.63 -5.12 -22.15
N LEU A 44 8.39 -4.66 -21.90
CA LEU A 44 7.17 -5.47 -22.04
C LEU A 44 6.53 -5.21 -23.39
N THR A 45 6.16 -6.29 -24.08
CA THR A 45 5.53 -6.26 -25.40
C THR A 45 4.34 -7.20 -25.39
N THR A 46 3.22 -6.80 -25.98
CA THR A 46 2.04 -7.67 -26.15
C THR A 46 2.34 -8.79 -27.15
N SER A 47 1.46 -9.80 -27.20
CA SER A 47 1.50 -10.86 -28.23
C SER A 47 1.46 -10.34 -29.68
N ARG A 48 1.01 -9.10 -29.90
CA ARG A 48 0.95 -8.43 -31.20
C ARG A 48 2.20 -7.60 -31.54
N GLY A 49 3.20 -7.56 -30.66
CA GLY A 49 4.42 -6.78 -30.86
C GLY A 49 4.31 -5.31 -30.46
N GLU A 50 3.22 -4.91 -29.78
CA GLU A 50 3.03 -3.53 -29.28
C GLU A 50 3.77 -3.35 -27.95
N PRO A 51 4.71 -2.38 -27.82
CA PRO A 51 5.41 -2.10 -26.57
C PRO A 51 4.44 -1.48 -25.56
N VAL A 52 4.43 -1.99 -24.32
CA VAL A 52 3.49 -1.57 -23.26
C VAL A 52 4.14 -1.37 -21.88
N GLY A 53 5.46 -1.53 -21.78
CA GLY A 53 6.18 -1.45 -20.50
C GLY A 53 6.07 -0.10 -19.79
N ALA A 54 6.18 1.01 -20.53
CA ALA A 54 6.06 2.35 -19.96
C ALA A 54 4.63 2.62 -19.47
N LEU A 55 3.65 2.23 -20.28
CA LEU A 55 2.23 2.37 -19.94
C LEU A 55 1.87 1.54 -18.71
N TYR A 56 2.35 0.30 -18.61
CA TYR A 56 2.14 -0.55 -17.45
C TYR A 56 2.71 0.08 -16.17
N GLY A 57 3.94 0.59 -16.23
CA GLY A 57 4.57 1.30 -15.11
C GLY A 57 3.84 2.59 -14.73
N PHE A 58 3.32 3.32 -15.71
CA PHE A 58 2.50 4.51 -15.50
C PHE A 58 1.23 4.16 -14.73
N VAL A 59 0.47 3.15 -15.17
CA VAL A 59 -0.76 2.71 -14.50
C VAL A 59 -0.46 2.21 -13.09
N ARG A 60 0.59 1.42 -12.90
CA ARG A 60 1.02 0.98 -11.56
C ARG A 60 1.34 2.15 -10.64
N THR A 61 2.04 3.16 -11.14
CA THR A 61 2.37 4.38 -10.37
C THR A 61 1.10 5.17 -10.03
N LEU A 62 0.17 5.30 -10.99
CA LEU A 62 -1.13 5.93 -10.79
C LEU A 62 -1.95 5.22 -9.70
N LEU A 63 -2.11 3.89 -9.79
CA LEU A 63 -2.84 3.13 -8.78
C LEU A 63 -2.15 3.20 -7.40
N LYS A 64 -0.81 3.19 -7.35
CA LYS A 64 -0.05 3.37 -6.11
C LYS A 64 -0.37 4.72 -5.45
N VAL A 65 -0.28 5.83 -6.19
CA VAL A 65 -0.54 7.16 -5.62
C VAL A 65 -2.01 7.34 -5.23
N LEU A 66 -2.96 6.74 -5.96
CA LEU A 66 -4.38 6.76 -5.58
C LEU A 66 -4.65 6.02 -4.26
N ARG A 67 -3.90 4.94 -3.97
CA ARG A 67 -4.01 4.20 -2.70
C ARG A 67 -3.35 4.92 -1.53
N GLU A 68 -2.14 5.43 -1.71
CA GLU A 68 -1.40 6.10 -0.65
C GLU A 68 -1.96 7.51 -0.35
N TYR A 69 -2.46 8.19 -1.39
CA TYR A 69 -2.94 9.56 -1.33
C TYR A 69 -4.32 9.71 -2.00
N PRO A 70 -5.37 9.01 -1.50
CA PRO A 70 -6.72 9.16 -2.02
C PRO A 70 -7.14 10.62 -1.98
N SER A 71 -7.74 11.11 -3.06
CA SER A 71 -7.99 12.53 -3.27
C SER A 71 -9.30 12.69 -4.04
N ARG A 72 -10.20 13.53 -3.52
CA ARG A 72 -11.53 13.73 -4.11
C ARG A 72 -11.47 14.18 -5.57
N TYR A 73 -10.42 14.91 -5.92
CA TYR A 73 -10.18 15.41 -7.26
C TYR A 73 -8.85 14.84 -7.77
N VAL A 74 -8.83 14.32 -8.99
CA VAL A 74 -7.67 13.73 -9.65
C VAL A 74 -7.61 14.19 -11.10
N ALA A 75 -6.45 14.66 -11.55
CA ALA A 75 -6.21 14.97 -12.95
C ALA A 75 -4.82 14.51 -13.38
N VAL A 76 -4.66 14.21 -14.66
CA VAL A 76 -3.35 14.00 -15.28
C VAL A 76 -3.10 15.11 -16.29
N ALA A 77 -1.96 15.79 -16.19
CA ALA A 77 -1.53 16.78 -17.16
C ALA A 77 -0.58 16.14 -18.18
N LEU A 78 -0.80 16.42 -19.47
CA LEU A 78 0.12 16.05 -20.55
C LEU A 78 0.49 17.28 -21.36
N ASP A 79 1.70 17.27 -21.92
CA ASP A 79 2.11 18.23 -22.93
C ASP A 79 1.29 18.05 -24.21
N ALA A 80 0.86 19.16 -24.81
CA ALA A 80 0.13 19.15 -26.10
C ALA A 80 1.02 18.80 -27.31
N GLY A 81 2.34 18.75 -27.11
CA GLY A 81 3.32 18.71 -28.19
C GLY A 81 3.35 19.99 -29.03
N GLY A 82 4.36 20.11 -29.88
CA GLY A 82 4.51 21.27 -30.78
C GLY A 82 5.16 22.50 -30.12
N VAL A 83 4.99 23.65 -30.76
CA VAL A 83 5.58 24.93 -30.34
C VAL A 83 4.78 25.49 -29.16
N THR A 84 5.46 25.81 -28.07
CA THR A 84 4.87 26.44 -26.88
C THR A 84 5.28 27.90 -26.78
N VAL A 85 4.63 28.66 -25.89
CA VAL A 85 5.01 30.05 -25.58
C VAL A 85 6.49 30.22 -25.19
N ARG A 86 7.12 29.18 -24.61
CA ARG A 86 8.56 29.18 -24.29
C ARG A 86 9.44 29.05 -25.52
N HIS A 87 9.02 28.26 -26.52
CA HIS A 87 9.73 28.15 -27.80
C HIS A 87 9.65 29.45 -28.61
N GLU A 88 8.53 30.17 -28.52
CA GLU A 88 8.36 31.49 -29.14
C GLU A 88 9.26 32.54 -28.47
N ALA A 89 9.37 32.50 -27.13
CA ALA A 89 10.24 33.40 -26.37
C ALA A 89 11.73 33.10 -26.57
N TYR A 90 12.10 31.82 -26.72
CA TYR A 90 13.48 31.41 -26.92
C TYR A 90 13.61 30.19 -27.84
N ALA A 91 14.03 30.43 -29.08
CA ALA A 91 14.10 29.40 -30.11
C ALA A 91 15.02 28.21 -29.79
N ALA A 92 15.99 28.36 -28.89
CA ALA A 92 16.88 27.28 -28.48
C ALA A 92 16.37 26.49 -27.26
N TYR A 93 15.22 26.85 -26.68
CA TYR A 93 14.57 26.11 -25.60
C TYR A 93 14.28 24.66 -26.03
N LYS A 94 14.70 23.69 -25.20
CA LYS A 94 14.61 22.23 -25.46
C LYS A 94 15.20 21.76 -26.80
N ALA A 95 15.92 22.60 -27.55
CA ALA A 95 16.46 22.28 -28.88
C ALA A 95 17.52 21.16 -28.85
N THR A 96 18.21 20.99 -27.72
CA THR A 96 19.20 19.92 -27.50
C THR A 96 18.62 18.66 -26.88
N ARG A 97 17.30 18.62 -26.61
CA ARG A 97 16.65 17.46 -25.99
C ARG A 97 16.61 16.31 -27.00
N LYS A 98 16.98 15.11 -26.54
CA LYS A 98 16.89 13.91 -27.38
C LYS A 98 15.43 13.67 -27.76
N PRO A 99 15.14 13.25 -29.00
CA PRO A 99 13.78 12.91 -29.38
C PRO A 99 13.26 11.76 -28.51
N THR A 100 11.95 11.74 -28.27
CA THR A 100 11.26 10.65 -27.58
C THR A 100 11.61 9.32 -28.25
N PRO A 101 12.08 8.31 -27.51
CA PRO A 101 12.31 6.99 -28.06
C PRO A 101 11.05 6.45 -28.75
N GLU A 102 11.19 5.87 -29.93
CA GLU A 102 10.05 5.39 -30.73
C GLU A 102 9.13 4.43 -29.96
N PRO A 103 9.62 3.45 -29.16
CA PRO A 103 8.74 2.60 -28.36
C PRO A 103 7.92 3.36 -27.31
N LEU A 104 8.44 4.47 -26.79
CA LEU A 104 7.72 5.34 -25.84
C LEU A 104 6.69 6.21 -26.57
N ALA A 105 7.04 6.76 -27.73
CA ALA A 105 6.13 7.56 -28.55
C ALA A 105 4.87 6.77 -28.97
N GLN A 106 5.02 5.48 -29.27
CA GLN A 106 3.90 4.58 -29.58
C GLN A 106 2.92 4.38 -28.42
N GLN A 107 3.37 4.57 -27.17
CA GLN A 107 2.57 4.35 -25.96
C GLN A 107 1.82 5.60 -25.49
N LEU A 108 2.24 6.81 -25.90
CA LEU A 108 1.63 8.08 -25.47
C LEU A 108 0.11 8.14 -25.75
N PRO A 109 -0.39 7.81 -26.96
CA PRO A 109 -1.83 7.85 -27.23
C PRO A 109 -2.66 6.90 -26.36
N ARG A 110 -2.04 5.82 -25.85
CA ARG A 110 -2.71 4.85 -24.96
C ARG A 110 -2.92 5.39 -23.55
N VAL A 111 -2.16 6.41 -23.13
CA VAL A 111 -2.32 7.04 -21.81
C VAL A 111 -3.72 7.65 -21.70
N GLU A 112 -4.14 8.41 -22.72
CA GLU A 112 -5.48 9.01 -22.76
C GLU A 112 -6.58 7.93 -22.77
N GLU A 113 -6.43 6.88 -23.58
CA GLU A 113 -7.39 5.77 -23.65
C GLU A 113 -7.56 5.09 -22.28
N VAL A 114 -6.46 4.87 -21.57
CA VAL A 114 -6.47 4.23 -20.24
C VAL A 114 -7.06 5.16 -19.18
N LEU A 115 -6.68 6.44 -19.17
CA LEU A 115 -7.22 7.41 -18.22
C LEU A 115 -8.72 7.63 -18.39
N ASP A 116 -9.20 7.69 -19.63
CA ASP A 116 -10.63 7.77 -19.94
C ASP A 116 -11.37 6.50 -19.47
N ALA A 117 -10.76 5.32 -19.61
CA ALA A 117 -11.32 4.08 -19.05
C ALA A 117 -11.33 4.05 -17.51
N PHE A 118 -10.40 4.76 -16.86
CA PHE A 118 -10.37 4.97 -15.42
C PHE A 118 -11.29 6.11 -14.93
N GLY A 119 -11.95 6.82 -15.84
CA GLY A 119 -12.75 8.00 -15.51
C GLY A 119 -11.91 9.17 -14.95
N ILE A 120 -10.61 9.21 -15.23
CA ILE A 120 -9.71 10.27 -14.74
C ILE A 120 -9.50 11.31 -15.84
N PRO A 121 -9.81 12.59 -15.59
CA PRO A 121 -9.58 13.66 -16.56
C PRO A 121 -8.11 13.79 -16.98
N CYS A 122 -7.89 13.75 -18.28
CA CYS A 122 -6.60 14.03 -18.91
C CYS A 122 -6.62 15.43 -19.53
N LEU A 123 -5.74 16.32 -19.09
CA LEU A 123 -5.72 17.72 -19.46
C LEU A 123 -4.54 18.02 -20.38
N VAL A 124 -4.88 18.56 -21.56
CA VAL A 124 -3.93 18.91 -22.62
C VAL A 124 -4.33 20.27 -23.17
N VAL A 125 -3.43 21.27 -23.07
CA VAL A 125 -3.72 22.64 -23.53
C VAL A 125 -2.71 23.04 -24.62
N PRO A 126 -3.15 23.20 -25.89
CA PRO A 126 -2.26 23.61 -26.98
C PRO A 126 -1.52 24.92 -26.67
N GLY A 127 -0.22 24.96 -26.99
CA GLY A 127 0.65 26.12 -26.78
C GLY A 127 1.26 26.24 -25.37
N TYR A 128 0.85 25.38 -24.43
CA TYR A 128 1.35 25.35 -23.06
C TYR A 128 1.89 23.96 -22.70
N GLU A 129 2.71 23.91 -21.64
CA GLU A 129 3.26 22.65 -21.12
C GLU A 129 2.37 22.10 -20.00
N GLY A 130 2.49 20.81 -19.70
CA GLY A 130 1.76 20.15 -18.63
C GLY A 130 1.99 20.83 -17.27
N ASP A 131 3.19 21.38 -17.05
CA ASP A 131 3.53 22.11 -15.83
C ASP A 131 2.66 23.36 -15.62
N ASP A 132 2.31 24.08 -16.69
CA ASP A 132 1.44 25.26 -16.62
C ASP A 132 -0.02 24.87 -16.31
N VAL A 133 -0.46 23.72 -16.84
CA VAL A 133 -1.77 23.12 -16.52
C VAL A 133 -1.81 22.72 -15.04
N MET A 134 -0.76 22.08 -14.54
CA MET A 134 -0.63 21.71 -13.13
C MET A 134 -0.62 22.94 -12.22
N ALA A 135 0.14 23.98 -12.58
CA ALA A 135 0.19 25.25 -11.85
C ALA A 135 -1.19 25.92 -11.76
N THR A 136 -1.91 25.97 -12.88
CA THR A 136 -3.25 26.56 -12.95
C THR A 136 -4.23 25.83 -12.02
N LEU A 137 -4.24 24.50 -12.05
CA LEU A 137 -5.09 23.71 -11.13
C LEU A 137 -4.71 23.93 -9.66
N SER A 138 -3.41 24.04 -9.37
CA SER A 138 -2.92 24.32 -8.02
C SER A 138 -3.46 25.64 -7.48
N TRP A 139 -3.39 26.72 -8.29
CA TRP A 139 -3.90 28.03 -7.89
C TRP A 139 -5.41 28.05 -7.75
N GLN A 140 -6.14 27.38 -8.64
CA GLN A 140 -7.58 27.21 -8.48
C GLN A 140 -7.95 26.47 -7.19
N ALA A 141 -7.20 25.41 -6.85
CA ALA A 141 -7.43 24.62 -5.64
C ALA A 141 -7.15 25.44 -4.38
N GLU A 142 -6.01 26.16 -4.36
CA GLU A 142 -5.64 27.02 -3.25
C GLU A 142 -6.65 28.15 -3.03
N ALA A 143 -7.13 28.79 -4.11
CA ALA A 143 -8.18 29.81 -4.07
C ALA A 143 -9.51 29.24 -3.53
N ALA A 144 -9.81 27.97 -3.80
CA ALA A 144 -10.96 27.25 -3.27
C ALA A 144 -10.73 26.68 -1.85
N GLY A 145 -9.52 26.84 -1.27
CA GLY A 145 -9.17 26.28 0.03
C GLY A 145 -8.94 24.75 0.03
N ILE A 146 -8.85 24.13 -1.15
CA ILE A 146 -8.63 22.70 -1.35
C ILE A 146 -7.11 22.44 -1.34
N PRO A 147 -6.58 21.55 -0.47
CA PRO A 147 -5.18 21.14 -0.55
C PRO A 147 -4.86 20.47 -1.89
N ALA A 148 -3.63 20.61 -2.38
CA ALA A 148 -3.17 20.03 -3.64
C ALA A 148 -1.88 19.20 -3.46
N LEU A 149 -1.81 18.07 -4.17
CA LEU A 149 -0.63 17.21 -4.29
C LEU A 149 -0.25 17.08 -5.76
N HIS A 150 1.01 17.30 -6.08
CA HIS A 150 1.53 17.13 -7.44
C HIS A 150 2.53 15.97 -7.48
N LEU A 151 2.19 14.89 -8.19
CA LEU A 151 3.13 13.80 -8.46
C LEU A 151 4.01 14.18 -9.66
N THR A 152 5.24 14.61 -9.39
CA THR A 152 6.20 15.02 -10.42
C THR A 152 7.64 14.85 -9.96
N GLY A 153 8.54 14.61 -10.92
CA GLY A 153 9.98 14.63 -10.72
C GLY A 153 10.61 16.01 -10.94
N ASP A 154 9.86 16.93 -11.54
CA ASP A 154 10.34 18.24 -11.98
C ASP A 154 10.65 19.15 -10.78
N LYS A 155 11.76 19.87 -10.86
CA LYS A 155 12.20 20.82 -9.83
C LYS A 155 11.49 22.17 -9.97
N ASP A 156 11.04 22.53 -11.17
CA ASP A 156 10.40 23.81 -11.45
C ASP A 156 9.07 23.93 -10.71
N MET A 157 8.40 22.79 -10.52
CA MET A 157 7.17 22.64 -9.75
C MET A 157 7.33 22.97 -8.25
N ALA A 158 8.56 23.04 -7.72
CA ALA A 158 8.80 23.48 -6.34
C ALA A 158 8.40 24.96 -6.11
N GLN A 159 8.22 25.74 -7.17
CA GLN A 159 7.67 27.10 -7.12
C GLN A 159 6.23 27.15 -6.57
N LEU A 160 5.46 26.06 -6.69
CA LEU A 160 4.06 26.04 -6.27
C LEU A 160 3.85 25.72 -4.78
N VAL A 161 4.88 25.20 -4.10
CA VAL A 161 4.73 24.68 -2.74
C VAL A 161 4.31 25.80 -1.78
N SER A 162 3.25 25.55 -1.03
CA SER A 162 2.65 26.49 -0.09
C SER A 162 2.19 25.77 1.18
N GLU A 163 1.42 26.44 2.04
CA GLU A 163 0.76 25.81 3.19
C GLU A 163 -0.30 24.76 2.77
N ARG A 164 -0.77 24.79 1.52
CA ARG A 164 -1.82 23.91 1.00
C ARG A 164 -1.37 23.07 -0.20
N VAL A 165 -0.26 23.41 -0.82
CA VAL A 165 0.26 22.74 -2.02
C VAL A 165 1.54 21.99 -1.69
N PHE A 166 1.59 20.72 -2.04
CA PHE A 166 2.71 19.82 -1.75
C PHE A 166 3.14 19.07 -3.01
N LEU A 167 4.40 18.67 -3.09
CA LEU A 167 4.88 17.77 -4.15
C LEU A 167 5.05 16.35 -3.62
N LEU A 168 4.72 15.37 -4.45
CA LEU A 168 5.08 13.98 -4.28
C LEU A 168 6.14 13.64 -5.32
N ARG A 169 7.37 13.38 -4.86
CA ARG A 169 8.43 12.91 -5.75
C ARG A 169 8.48 11.40 -5.75
N PRO A 170 8.54 10.75 -6.93
CA PRO A 170 8.78 9.33 -6.97
C PRO A 170 10.20 9.01 -6.49
N GLY A 171 10.37 7.88 -5.80
CA GLY A 171 11.69 7.40 -5.35
C GLY A 171 12.63 7.03 -6.50
N ARG A 172 13.82 6.50 -6.21
CA ARG A 172 14.83 6.20 -7.23
C ARG A 172 14.53 4.91 -7.99
N ARG A 173 13.97 3.90 -7.31
CA ARG A 173 13.64 2.59 -7.87
C ARG A 173 12.12 2.40 -7.94
N PRO A 174 11.62 1.50 -8.81
CA PRO A 174 10.28 0.96 -8.66
C PRO A 174 10.07 0.41 -7.24
N GLY A 175 8.93 0.68 -6.61
CA GLY A 175 8.64 0.24 -5.25
C GLY A 175 9.00 1.25 -4.15
N ASP A 176 10.03 2.08 -4.33
CA ASP A 176 10.43 3.10 -3.35
C ASP A 176 9.24 3.98 -2.89
N PRO A 177 9.21 4.42 -1.62
CA PRO A 177 8.17 5.29 -1.12
C PRO A 177 8.14 6.63 -1.85
N LEU A 178 6.96 7.22 -1.96
CA LEU A 178 6.79 8.59 -2.46
C LEU A 178 7.33 9.57 -1.42
N ILE A 179 8.13 10.54 -1.87
CA ILE A 179 8.76 11.55 -1.01
C ILE A 179 7.90 12.81 -1.04
N LEU A 180 7.23 13.11 0.07
CA LEU A 180 6.47 14.34 0.24
C LEU A 180 7.41 15.52 0.44
N LEU A 181 7.24 16.58 -0.35
CA LEU A 181 7.90 17.87 -0.16
C LEU A 181 6.87 18.92 0.25
N ASP A 182 6.97 19.35 1.50
CA ASP A 182 6.35 20.57 2.00
C ASP A 182 7.33 21.76 1.89
N ARG A 183 6.91 22.93 2.39
CA ARG A 183 7.75 24.14 2.38
C ARG A 183 9.12 23.92 3.01
N HIS A 184 9.16 23.27 4.18
CA HIS A 184 10.42 23.03 4.90
C HIS A 184 11.33 22.10 4.11
N ALA A 185 10.79 21.01 3.54
CA ALA A 185 11.54 20.09 2.71
C ALA A 185 12.06 20.74 1.42
N VAL A 186 11.33 21.69 0.83
CA VAL A 186 11.82 22.52 -0.28
C VAL A 186 12.99 23.40 0.16
N GLU A 187 12.85 24.11 1.29
CA GLU A 187 13.92 24.97 1.83
C GLU A 187 15.18 24.19 2.17
N GLU A 188 15.05 23.00 2.78
CA GLU A 188 16.18 22.13 3.09
C GLU A 188 16.88 21.64 1.81
N LYS A 189 16.09 21.22 0.82
CA LYS A 189 16.60 20.67 -0.43
C LYS A 189 17.28 21.73 -1.31
N PHE A 190 16.59 22.84 -1.55
CA PHE A 190 16.99 23.88 -2.51
C PHE A 190 17.71 25.06 -1.85
N GLY A 191 17.72 25.15 -0.53
CA GLY A 191 18.39 26.24 0.21
C GLY A 191 17.70 27.59 0.11
N VAL A 192 16.53 27.65 -0.53
CA VAL A 192 15.70 28.85 -0.71
C VAL A 192 14.22 28.46 -0.56
N PRO A 193 13.35 29.39 -0.14
CA PRO A 193 11.92 29.11 -0.03
C PRO A 193 11.26 28.96 -1.41
N PRO A 194 10.05 28.35 -1.50
CA PRO A 194 9.32 28.15 -2.75
C PRO A 194 9.23 29.38 -3.65
N GLU A 195 8.98 30.57 -3.07
CA GLU A 195 8.83 31.84 -3.79
C GLU A 195 10.15 32.34 -4.43
N ARG A 196 11.26 31.64 -4.21
CA ARG A 196 12.59 31.94 -4.75
C ARG A 196 13.16 30.82 -5.61
N ILE A 197 12.42 29.74 -5.83
CA ILE A 197 12.85 28.67 -6.73
C ILE A 197 13.01 29.20 -8.16
N GLY A 198 12.07 29.99 -8.68
CA GLY A 198 12.19 30.59 -10.01
C GLY A 198 13.42 31.48 -10.16
N ASP A 199 13.74 32.29 -9.14
CA ASP A 199 14.95 33.11 -9.11
C ASP A 199 16.24 32.27 -9.04
N LEU A 200 16.21 31.15 -8.31
CA LEU A 200 17.33 30.21 -8.22
C LEU A 200 17.62 29.61 -9.59
N LEU A 201 16.58 29.06 -10.23
CA LEU A 201 16.63 28.46 -11.56
C LEU A 201 17.07 29.46 -12.64
N ALA A 202 16.61 30.71 -12.54
CA ALA A 202 17.04 31.78 -13.44
C ALA A 202 18.54 32.10 -13.35
N LEU A 203 19.16 31.91 -12.18
CA LEU A 203 20.59 32.13 -11.98
C LEU A 203 21.43 30.92 -12.41
N GLU A 204 21.02 29.70 -12.06
CA GLU A 204 21.79 28.48 -12.37
C GLU A 204 21.59 27.96 -13.80
N GLY A 205 20.44 28.24 -14.41
CA GLY A 205 20.03 27.68 -15.69
C GLY A 205 19.66 26.19 -15.61
N ASP A 206 19.28 25.63 -16.76
CA ASP A 206 18.99 24.20 -16.89
C ASP A 206 19.53 23.66 -18.21
N ALA A 207 20.51 22.78 -18.13
CA ALA A 207 21.11 22.17 -19.31
C ALA A 207 20.17 21.19 -20.03
N SER A 208 19.21 20.58 -19.34
CA SER A 208 18.23 19.65 -19.93
C SER A 208 17.31 20.37 -20.91
N ASP A 209 16.79 21.52 -20.48
CA ASP A 209 15.83 22.32 -21.25
C ASP A 209 16.47 23.50 -21.97
N HIS A 210 17.81 23.57 -21.94
CA HIS A 210 18.61 24.61 -22.57
C HIS A 210 18.30 26.03 -22.03
N VAL A 211 17.88 26.13 -20.77
CA VAL A 211 17.70 27.41 -20.09
C VAL A 211 19.08 28.00 -19.75
N PRO A 212 19.42 29.21 -20.23
CA PRO A 212 20.81 29.68 -20.28
C PRO A 212 21.43 29.98 -18.90
N GLY A 213 20.63 30.51 -17.97
CA GLY A 213 21.11 30.98 -16.67
C GLY A 213 22.18 32.07 -16.76
N VAL A 214 22.89 32.31 -15.65
CA VAL A 214 24.06 33.20 -15.63
C VAL A 214 25.32 32.36 -15.77
N LYS A 215 25.96 32.39 -16.95
CA LYS A 215 27.16 31.59 -17.21
C LYS A 215 28.25 31.84 -16.15
N GLY A 216 28.64 30.78 -15.45
CA GLY A 216 29.65 30.82 -14.39
C GLY A 216 29.09 30.93 -12.96
N ILE A 217 27.77 31.04 -12.82
CA ILE A 217 27.01 30.86 -11.58
C ILE A 217 26.34 29.49 -11.66
N GLY A 218 26.57 28.66 -10.64
CA GLY A 218 25.84 27.40 -10.46
C GLY A 218 25.06 27.43 -9.17
N GLU A 219 24.32 26.37 -8.91
CA GLU A 219 23.41 26.17 -7.77
C GLU A 219 23.92 26.77 -6.45
N LYS A 220 25.13 26.39 -6.01
CA LYS A 220 25.70 26.88 -4.73
C LYS A 220 25.84 28.41 -4.68
N THR A 221 26.38 29.00 -5.75
CA THR A 221 26.57 30.45 -5.83
C THR A 221 25.22 31.17 -5.93
N ALA A 222 24.28 30.61 -6.68
CA ALA A 222 22.93 31.18 -6.80
C ALA A 222 22.21 31.21 -5.44
N ARG A 223 22.26 30.11 -4.67
CA ARG A 223 21.74 30.03 -3.29
C ARG A 223 22.36 31.08 -2.37
N GLU A 224 23.70 31.23 -2.41
CA GLU A 224 24.41 32.23 -1.60
C GLU A 224 23.96 33.67 -1.94
N LEU A 225 23.84 33.99 -3.24
CA LEU A 225 23.38 35.30 -3.71
C LEU A 225 21.93 35.60 -3.30
N LEU A 226 21.02 34.63 -3.41
CA LEU A 226 19.63 34.80 -3.00
C LEU A 226 19.48 34.90 -1.48
N ARG A 227 20.30 34.20 -0.71
CA ARG A 227 20.32 34.36 0.74
C ARG A 227 20.80 35.74 1.17
N GLU A 228 21.77 36.33 0.45
CA GLU A 228 22.31 37.66 0.78
C GLU A 228 21.41 38.81 0.29
N HIS A 229 20.84 38.69 -0.90
CA HIS A 229 20.14 39.79 -1.58
C HIS A 229 18.62 39.61 -1.67
N GLY A 230 18.11 38.41 -1.46
CA GLY A 230 16.68 38.11 -1.33
C GLY A 230 15.95 37.75 -2.61
N SER A 231 16.24 38.36 -3.77
CA SER A 231 15.60 38.05 -5.06
C SER A 231 16.53 38.27 -6.25
N LEU A 232 16.17 37.74 -7.43
CA LEU A 232 16.93 37.96 -8.67
C LEU A 232 17.10 39.45 -8.96
N ASP A 233 16.04 40.24 -8.87
CA ASP A 233 16.12 41.68 -9.15
C ASP A 233 17.07 42.41 -8.19
N ALA A 234 17.06 42.01 -6.91
CA ALA A 234 17.97 42.55 -5.91
C ALA A 234 19.44 42.13 -6.16
N VAL A 235 19.68 40.88 -6.56
CA VAL A 235 21.01 40.41 -6.99
C VAL A 235 21.52 41.23 -8.18
N LEU A 236 20.69 41.37 -9.21
CA LEU A 236 21.02 42.12 -10.42
C LEU A 236 21.22 43.62 -10.16
N ALA A 237 20.50 44.21 -9.21
CA ALA A 237 20.70 45.60 -8.78
C ALA A 237 21.96 45.79 -7.91
N ALA A 238 22.37 44.75 -7.17
CA ALA A 238 23.55 44.77 -6.32
C ALA A 238 24.86 44.42 -7.05
N THR A 239 24.81 44.12 -8.35
CA THR A 239 25.94 43.63 -9.16
C THR A 239 27.28 44.34 -8.89
N ASP A 240 27.30 45.68 -8.86
CA ASP A 240 28.53 46.47 -8.65
C ASP A 240 29.09 46.39 -7.22
N ARG A 241 28.25 46.01 -6.24
CA ARG A 241 28.56 45.92 -4.81
C ARG A 241 29.00 44.51 -4.39
N ILE A 242 28.83 43.51 -5.26
CA ILE A 242 29.24 42.13 -4.99
C ILE A 242 30.76 42.04 -4.91
N ARG A 243 31.27 41.52 -3.78
CA ARG A 243 32.71 41.45 -3.48
C ARG A 243 33.47 40.57 -4.48
N ASN A 244 32.86 39.46 -4.92
CA ASN A 244 33.47 38.55 -5.88
C ASN A 244 33.38 39.13 -7.30
N LYS A 245 34.50 39.69 -7.79
CA LYS A 245 34.58 40.33 -9.11
C LYS A 245 34.26 39.39 -10.27
N ARG A 246 34.51 38.07 -10.15
CA ARG A 246 34.13 37.09 -11.17
C ARG A 246 32.61 36.95 -11.27
N VAL A 247 31.94 36.87 -10.11
CA VAL A 247 30.47 36.76 -10.03
C VAL A 247 29.81 38.06 -10.48
N ALA A 248 30.31 39.22 -10.04
CA ALA A 248 29.82 40.51 -10.50
C ALA A 248 29.96 40.68 -12.02
N GLY A 249 31.12 40.30 -12.58
CA GLY A 249 31.34 40.33 -14.03
C GLY A 249 30.40 39.39 -14.80
N ALA A 250 30.13 38.19 -14.27
CA ALA A 250 29.18 37.25 -14.87
C ALA A 250 27.74 37.80 -14.86
N LEU A 251 27.28 38.34 -13.73
CA LEU A 251 25.94 38.95 -13.60
C LEU A 251 25.77 40.16 -14.53
N ALA A 252 26.82 40.98 -14.70
CA ALA A 252 26.78 42.11 -15.62
C ALA A 252 26.74 41.67 -17.09
N ALA A 253 27.53 40.65 -17.46
CA ALA A 253 27.61 40.15 -18.83
C ALA A 253 26.38 39.34 -19.26
N HIS A 254 25.75 38.62 -18.33
CA HIS A 254 24.65 37.68 -18.60
C HIS A 254 23.34 38.12 -17.91
N ARG A 255 23.14 39.44 -17.75
CA ARG A 255 21.93 40.00 -17.13
C ARG A 255 20.66 39.60 -17.89
N GLU A 256 20.66 39.79 -19.21
CA GLU A 256 19.52 39.47 -20.05
C GLU A 256 19.24 37.96 -20.09
N ASP A 257 20.28 37.13 -20.05
CA ASP A 257 20.13 35.67 -19.97
C ASP A 257 19.43 35.25 -18.67
N ALA A 258 19.72 35.91 -17.53
CA ALA A 258 19.03 35.64 -16.27
C ALA A 258 17.54 36.04 -16.32
N LEU A 259 17.23 37.19 -16.94
CA LEU A 259 15.85 37.67 -17.08
C LEU A 259 15.04 36.77 -18.01
N LEU A 260 15.63 36.36 -19.14
CA LEU A 260 15.04 35.37 -20.05
C LEU A 260 14.86 34.03 -19.35
N SER A 261 15.85 33.56 -18.59
CA SER A 261 15.75 32.30 -17.85
C SER A 261 14.61 32.34 -16.83
N ARG A 262 14.42 33.47 -16.12
CA ARG A 262 13.27 33.66 -15.24
C ARG A 262 11.96 33.54 -16.01
N GLU A 263 11.85 34.18 -17.18
CA GLU A 263 10.64 34.09 -18.01
C GLU A 263 10.34 32.65 -18.48
N LEU A 264 11.39 31.87 -18.79
CA LEU A 264 11.26 30.48 -19.24
C LEU A 264 10.83 29.54 -18.12
N VAL A 265 11.38 29.66 -16.91
CA VAL A 265 11.05 28.76 -15.78
C VAL A 265 9.80 29.19 -15.01
N THR A 266 9.28 30.40 -15.27
CA THR A 266 8.05 30.88 -14.63
C THR A 266 6.86 30.05 -15.13
N LEU A 267 6.13 29.47 -14.19
CA LEU A 267 4.87 28.77 -14.42
C LEU A 267 3.77 29.78 -14.77
N ARG A 268 2.90 29.44 -15.73
CA ARG A 268 1.90 30.37 -16.27
C ARG A 268 0.48 29.86 -16.03
N GLU A 269 -0.46 30.81 -15.92
CA GLU A 269 -1.88 30.48 -15.89
C GLU A 269 -2.37 30.22 -17.31
N VAL A 270 -3.15 29.15 -17.48
CA VAL A 270 -3.65 28.72 -18.80
C VAL A 270 -5.17 28.66 -18.82
N PRO A 271 -5.82 28.86 -19.97
CA PRO A 271 -7.27 28.78 -20.08
C PRO A 271 -7.74 27.32 -19.97
N LEU A 272 -8.04 26.87 -18.74
CA LEU A 272 -8.60 25.54 -18.50
C LEU A 272 -10.11 25.52 -18.73
N PRO A 273 -10.65 24.51 -19.46
CA PRO A 273 -12.09 24.36 -19.66
C PRO A 273 -12.82 23.80 -18.43
N LEU A 274 -12.08 23.43 -17.38
CA LEU A 274 -12.55 22.72 -16.20
C LEU A 274 -12.05 23.42 -14.93
N SER A 275 -12.86 23.32 -13.88
CA SER A 275 -12.48 23.70 -12.52
C SER A 275 -11.96 22.48 -11.74
N VAL A 276 -11.31 22.72 -10.60
CA VAL A 276 -10.85 21.66 -9.67
C VAL A 276 -11.98 20.69 -9.31
N THR A 277 -13.21 21.18 -9.13
CA THR A 277 -14.34 20.32 -8.78
C THR A 277 -14.79 19.39 -9.89
N ASP A 278 -14.51 19.75 -11.15
CA ASP A 278 -14.78 18.91 -12.32
C ASP A 278 -13.74 17.80 -12.48
N CYS A 279 -12.64 17.84 -11.71
CA CYS A 279 -11.63 16.79 -11.67
C CYS A 279 -12.01 15.61 -10.76
N ALA A 280 -13.26 15.49 -10.29
CA ALA A 280 -13.69 14.30 -9.59
C ALA A 280 -13.66 13.09 -10.56
N PRO A 281 -13.07 11.94 -10.19
CA PRO A 281 -13.10 10.76 -11.05
C PRO A 281 -14.53 10.39 -11.42
N GLY A 282 -14.77 10.22 -12.72
CA GLY A 282 -16.06 9.82 -13.27
C GLY A 282 -16.42 8.37 -12.94
N PRO A 283 -17.66 7.96 -13.25
CA PRO A 283 -18.06 6.57 -13.13
C PRO A 283 -17.26 5.70 -14.11
N LEU A 284 -16.83 4.54 -13.63
CA LEU A 284 -16.19 3.52 -14.44
C LEU A 284 -17.23 2.76 -15.26
N ASP A 285 -16.85 2.43 -16.49
CA ASP A 285 -17.48 1.36 -17.25
C ASP A 285 -16.60 0.10 -17.12
N PRO A 286 -16.99 -0.88 -16.29
CA PRO A 286 -16.18 -2.06 -16.04
C PRO A 286 -15.91 -2.87 -17.31
N ALA A 287 -16.85 -2.94 -18.25
CA ALA A 287 -16.68 -3.67 -19.50
C ALA A 287 -15.68 -2.98 -20.41
N ARG A 288 -15.73 -1.64 -20.47
CA ARG A 288 -14.76 -0.84 -21.21
C ARG A 288 -13.37 -0.94 -20.61
N LEU A 289 -13.24 -0.76 -19.29
CA LEU A 289 -11.95 -0.83 -18.61
C LEU A 289 -11.34 -2.24 -18.71
N GLN A 290 -12.15 -3.29 -18.55
CA GLN A 290 -11.72 -4.66 -18.81
C GLN A 290 -11.22 -4.82 -20.24
N SER A 291 -11.99 -4.36 -21.24
CA SER A 291 -11.59 -4.46 -22.65
C SER A 291 -10.27 -3.74 -22.96
N VAL A 292 -10.03 -2.56 -22.39
CA VAL A 292 -8.78 -1.82 -22.57
C VAL A 292 -7.61 -2.58 -21.95
N LEU A 293 -7.74 -3.03 -20.70
CA LEU A 293 -6.66 -3.75 -20.01
C LEU A 293 -6.38 -5.13 -20.63
N GLU A 294 -7.39 -5.83 -21.15
CA GLU A 294 -7.23 -7.09 -21.89
C GLU A 294 -6.47 -6.88 -23.21
N LYS A 295 -6.81 -5.83 -23.97
CA LYS A 295 -6.08 -5.49 -25.20
C LYS A 295 -4.61 -5.22 -24.93
N LEU A 296 -4.30 -4.59 -23.80
CA LEU A 296 -2.95 -4.30 -23.33
C LEU A 296 -2.28 -5.50 -22.64
N GLU A 297 -2.99 -6.61 -22.46
CA GLU A 297 -2.55 -7.83 -21.78
C GLU A 297 -2.15 -7.60 -20.31
N PHE A 298 -2.73 -6.60 -19.65
CA PHE A 298 -2.48 -6.24 -18.25
C PHE A 298 -3.26 -7.13 -17.27
N ARG A 299 -3.02 -8.45 -17.34
CA ARG A 299 -3.74 -9.47 -16.55
C ARG A 299 -3.68 -9.27 -15.04
N THR A 300 -2.52 -8.85 -14.52
CA THR A 300 -2.34 -8.57 -13.10
C THR A 300 -3.19 -7.38 -12.64
N LEU A 301 -3.29 -6.32 -13.45
CA LEU A 301 -4.12 -5.15 -13.15
C LEU A 301 -5.61 -5.48 -13.26
N LEU A 302 -6.00 -6.35 -14.20
CA LEU A 302 -7.38 -6.85 -14.31
C LEU A 302 -7.82 -7.59 -13.03
N ALA A 303 -6.97 -8.49 -12.53
CA ALA A 303 -7.24 -9.21 -11.28
C ALA A 303 -7.32 -8.25 -10.08
N GLU A 304 -6.43 -7.25 -10.05
CA GLU A 304 -6.33 -6.26 -8.97
C GLU A 304 -7.55 -5.31 -8.90
N LEU A 305 -8.11 -4.89 -10.05
CA LEU A 305 -9.17 -3.89 -10.14
C LEU A 305 -10.60 -4.44 -10.00
N SER A 306 -10.77 -5.76 -9.85
CA SER A 306 -12.06 -6.39 -9.50
C SER A 306 -13.25 -5.96 -10.39
N LEU A 307 -13.04 -5.82 -11.70
CA LEU A 307 -14.08 -5.36 -12.64
C LEU A 307 -15.06 -6.50 -12.95
N GLY A 308 -16.12 -6.57 -12.13
CA GLY A 308 -17.11 -7.65 -12.10
C GLY A 308 -16.96 -8.51 -10.84
N PRO A 309 -18.03 -9.20 -10.35
CA PRO A 309 -17.85 -10.14 -9.26
C PRO A 309 -16.85 -11.19 -9.70
N PRO A 310 -15.70 -11.35 -9.01
CA PRO A 310 -14.73 -12.37 -9.37
C PRO A 310 -15.43 -13.73 -9.42
N PRO A 311 -15.11 -14.57 -10.40
CA PRO A 311 -15.72 -15.89 -10.49
C PRO A 311 -15.44 -16.65 -9.19
N THR A 312 -16.49 -17.27 -8.65
CA THR A 312 -16.31 -18.25 -7.58
C THR A 312 -15.68 -19.51 -8.17
N PRO A 313 -14.75 -20.17 -7.47
CA PRO A 313 -14.23 -21.45 -7.88
C PRO A 313 -15.37 -22.44 -8.21
N GLY A 314 -15.30 -23.04 -9.40
CA GLY A 314 -16.05 -24.27 -9.69
C GLY A 314 -15.31 -25.48 -9.14
N GLY A 315 -16.04 -26.51 -8.71
CA GLY A 315 -15.48 -27.77 -8.23
C GLY A 315 -16.54 -28.74 -7.72
N THR A 316 -16.14 -30.00 -7.54
CA THR A 316 -16.95 -31.04 -6.91
C THR A 316 -16.39 -31.32 -5.51
N TYR A 317 -17.22 -31.11 -4.49
CA TYR A 317 -16.84 -31.30 -3.08
C TYR A 317 -17.62 -32.47 -2.49
N GLU A 318 -16.94 -33.59 -2.27
CA GLU A 318 -17.55 -34.85 -1.85
C GLU A 318 -17.54 -34.99 -0.33
N VAL A 319 -18.71 -35.22 0.27
CA VAL A 319 -18.83 -35.47 1.71
C VAL A 319 -18.60 -36.96 1.99
N VAL A 320 -17.65 -37.26 2.87
CA VAL A 320 -17.23 -38.63 3.22
C VAL A 320 -17.73 -39.02 4.61
N THR A 321 -18.89 -39.67 4.65
CA THR A 321 -19.57 -40.11 5.91
C THR A 321 -19.62 -41.61 6.10
N THR A 322 -19.19 -42.40 5.11
CA THR A 322 -19.26 -43.88 5.13
C THR A 322 -17.87 -44.50 5.05
N GLU A 323 -17.69 -45.67 5.66
CA GLU A 323 -16.44 -46.44 5.61
C GLU A 323 -15.98 -46.76 4.18
N ASP A 324 -16.91 -47.10 3.27
CA ASP A 324 -16.58 -47.40 1.87
C ASP A 324 -16.03 -46.17 1.13
N ALA A 325 -16.70 -45.02 1.28
CA ALA A 325 -16.22 -43.75 0.71
C ALA A 325 -14.87 -43.33 1.31
N PHE A 326 -14.66 -43.55 2.62
CA PHE A 326 -13.40 -43.23 3.28
C PHE A 326 -12.26 -44.15 2.81
N ALA A 327 -12.51 -45.45 2.67
CA ALA A 327 -11.53 -46.38 2.12
C ALA A 327 -11.15 -46.03 0.67
N ALA A 328 -12.13 -45.65 -0.15
CA ALA A 328 -11.90 -45.18 -1.51
C ALA A 328 -11.03 -43.90 -1.54
N LEU A 329 -11.32 -42.93 -0.67
CA LEU A 329 -10.53 -41.71 -0.53
C LEU A 329 -9.07 -42.01 -0.15
N VAL A 330 -8.84 -42.82 0.88
CA VAL A 330 -7.49 -43.19 1.32
C VAL A 330 -6.71 -43.87 0.19
N ALA A 331 -7.36 -44.73 -0.60
CA ALA A 331 -6.73 -45.36 -1.76
C ALA A 331 -6.36 -44.34 -2.87
N VAL A 332 -7.23 -43.35 -3.14
CA VAL A 332 -6.97 -42.29 -4.12
C VAL A 332 -5.78 -41.43 -3.72
N LEU A 333 -5.68 -41.06 -2.44
CA LEU A 333 -4.57 -40.25 -1.92
C LEU A 333 -3.27 -41.06 -1.80
N GLY A 334 -3.35 -42.35 -1.46
CA GLY A 334 -2.17 -43.22 -1.37
C GLY A 334 -1.40 -43.38 -2.68
N GLY A 335 -2.03 -43.13 -3.83
CA GLY A 335 -1.39 -43.09 -5.14
C GLY A 335 -0.99 -41.69 -5.63
N ALA A 336 -1.11 -40.65 -4.81
CA ALA A 336 -0.77 -39.27 -5.18
C ALA A 336 0.72 -38.96 -4.96
N GLU A 337 1.23 -37.92 -5.61
CA GLU A 337 2.55 -37.36 -5.28
C GLU A 337 2.46 -36.36 -4.13
N GLU A 338 1.42 -35.53 -4.16
CA GLU A 338 1.08 -34.56 -3.14
C GLU A 338 -0.45 -34.39 -3.03
N PHE A 339 -0.91 -33.90 -1.88
CA PHE A 339 -2.31 -33.55 -1.63
C PHE A 339 -2.40 -32.31 -0.73
N ALA A 340 -3.42 -31.50 -0.95
CA ALA A 340 -3.77 -30.38 -0.09
C ALA A 340 -4.49 -30.86 1.16
N LEU A 341 -4.11 -30.32 2.31
CA LEU A 341 -4.72 -30.54 3.61
C LEU A 341 -5.24 -29.21 4.15
N ASP A 342 -6.45 -29.26 4.71
CA ASP A 342 -7.04 -28.16 5.46
C ASP A 342 -7.93 -28.72 6.59
N LEU A 343 -7.87 -28.12 7.79
CA LEU A 343 -8.66 -28.52 8.95
C LEU A 343 -9.67 -27.47 9.36
N GLU A 344 -10.90 -27.93 9.55
CA GLU A 344 -11.94 -27.15 10.20
C GLU A 344 -11.96 -27.45 11.69
N THR A 345 -11.91 -26.42 12.53
CA THR A 345 -11.69 -26.59 13.97
C THR A 345 -12.57 -25.66 14.82
N THR A 346 -12.66 -25.94 16.13
CA THR A 346 -13.52 -25.19 17.07
C THR A 346 -13.00 -23.80 17.46
N GLY A 347 -11.77 -23.43 17.09
CA GLY A 347 -11.18 -22.15 17.47
C GLY A 347 -9.91 -21.83 16.70
N THR A 348 -9.18 -20.80 17.11
CA THR A 348 -7.93 -20.35 16.46
C THR A 348 -6.68 -20.71 17.24
N ASP A 349 -6.81 -21.27 18.45
CA ASP A 349 -5.69 -21.78 19.24
C ASP A 349 -5.46 -23.26 18.90
N PRO A 350 -4.38 -23.60 18.17
CA PRO A 350 -4.16 -24.96 17.70
C PRO A 350 -3.87 -25.96 18.83
N LEU A 351 -3.54 -25.50 20.04
CA LEU A 351 -3.27 -26.36 21.20
C LEU A 351 -4.55 -26.74 21.96
N ALA A 352 -5.64 -26.00 21.76
CA ALA A 352 -6.92 -26.20 22.42
C ALA A 352 -8.07 -26.57 21.45
N ALA A 353 -7.90 -26.31 20.15
CA ALA A 353 -8.94 -26.56 19.16
C ALA A 353 -9.17 -28.05 18.90
N GLU A 354 -10.44 -28.42 18.71
CA GLU A 354 -10.88 -29.75 18.32
C GLU A 354 -11.17 -29.80 16.82
N ILE A 355 -10.90 -30.93 16.16
CA ILE A 355 -11.17 -31.12 14.73
C ILE A 355 -12.67 -31.36 14.53
N VAL A 356 -13.29 -30.52 13.69
CA VAL A 356 -14.69 -30.64 13.25
C VAL A 356 -14.79 -31.31 11.89
N GLY A 357 -13.83 -31.05 11.00
CA GLY A 357 -13.76 -31.68 9.69
C GLY A 357 -12.37 -31.60 9.07
N ILE A 358 -12.13 -32.47 8.09
CA ILE A 358 -10.85 -32.57 7.38
C ILE A 358 -11.14 -32.44 5.89
N ALA A 359 -10.61 -31.41 5.24
CA ALA A 359 -10.66 -31.24 3.80
C ALA A 359 -9.36 -31.71 3.14
N LEU A 360 -9.51 -32.44 2.04
CA LEU A 360 -8.41 -33.02 1.28
C LEU A 360 -8.66 -32.80 -0.21
N ALA A 361 -7.66 -32.31 -0.94
CA ALA A 361 -7.75 -32.19 -2.40
C ALA A 361 -6.48 -32.70 -3.06
N ARG A 362 -6.63 -33.35 -4.21
CA ARG A 362 -5.48 -33.76 -5.05
C ARG A 362 -5.40 -32.92 -6.32
N GLU A 363 -6.54 -32.38 -6.75
CA GLU A 363 -6.72 -31.73 -8.05
C GLU A 363 -7.46 -30.39 -7.86
N PRO A 364 -7.28 -29.40 -8.76
CA PRO A 364 -7.82 -28.05 -8.60
C PRO A 364 -9.35 -27.92 -8.56
N ASP A 365 -10.09 -28.96 -8.95
CA ASP A 365 -11.55 -28.95 -9.14
C ASP A 365 -12.27 -30.08 -8.37
N ARG A 366 -11.54 -30.84 -7.55
CA ARG A 366 -12.11 -31.92 -6.74
C ARG A 366 -11.49 -31.99 -5.35
N ALA A 367 -12.35 -31.99 -4.33
CA ALA A 367 -11.94 -32.19 -2.94
C ALA A 367 -12.93 -33.09 -2.21
N TRP A 368 -12.46 -33.63 -1.08
CA TRP A 368 -13.24 -34.43 -0.16
C TRP A 368 -13.27 -33.75 1.20
N TYR A 369 -14.43 -33.77 1.84
CA TYR A 369 -14.62 -33.30 3.20
C TYR A 369 -15.06 -34.46 4.10
N ILE A 370 -14.30 -34.72 5.15
CA ILE A 370 -14.60 -35.76 6.14
C ILE A 370 -15.12 -35.07 7.41
N PRO A 371 -16.45 -34.97 7.60
CA PRO A 371 -17.03 -34.42 8.83
C PRO A 371 -16.85 -35.40 10.00
N VAL A 372 -16.40 -34.89 11.15
CA VAL A 372 -16.12 -35.69 12.36
C VAL A 372 -16.65 -35.08 13.66
N GLY A 373 -17.01 -33.79 13.66
CA GLY A 373 -17.40 -33.04 14.86
C GLY A 373 -18.56 -32.06 14.66
N HIS A 374 -19.37 -32.19 13.60
CA HIS A 374 -20.57 -31.35 13.46
C HIS A 374 -21.65 -31.76 14.48
N ALA A 375 -22.21 -30.77 15.18
CA ALA A 375 -23.06 -30.96 16.35
C ALA A 375 -24.41 -30.21 16.29
N TYR A 376 -24.87 -29.84 15.09
CA TYR A 376 -26.17 -29.19 14.91
C TYR A 376 -27.35 -30.20 14.93
N PRO A 377 -28.58 -29.77 15.28
CA PRO A 377 -29.76 -30.62 15.23
C PRO A 377 -29.99 -31.20 13.82
N GLY A 378 -30.01 -32.53 13.71
CA GLY A 378 -30.18 -33.23 12.44
C GLY A 378 -28.89 -33.42 11.63
N ALA A 379 -27.71 -33.21 12.24
CA ALA A 379 -26.44 -33.56 11.62
C ALA A 379 -26.43 -35.04 11.18
N PRO A 380 -25.92 -35.35 9.97
CA PRO A 380 -25.84 -36.72 9.48
C PRO A 380 -24.88 -37.55 10.34
N ALA A 381 -24.94 -38.88 10.18
CA ALA A 381 -23.96 -39.77 10.77
C ALA A 381 -22.55 -39.44 10.24
N GLN A 382 -21.58 -39.39 11.15
CA GLN A 382 -20.19 -39.01 10.88
C GLN A 382 -19.27 -40.14 11.31
N LEU A 383 -18.11 -40.25 10.66
CA LEU A 383 -17.09 -41.23 11.04
C LEU A 383 -16.41 -40.77 12.34
N PRO A 384 -16.10 -41.68 13.29
CA PRO A 384 -15.39 -41.29 14.50
C PRO A 384 -14.00 -40.74 14.19
N LEU A 385 -13.62 -39.60 14.77
CA LEU A 385 -12.31 -38.99 14.57
C LEU A 385 -11.13 -39.97 14.75
N PRO A 386 -11.06 -40.82 15.80
CA PRO A 386 -9.96 -41.79 15.95
C PRO A 386 -9.85 -42.77 14.77
N ARG A 387 -10.99 -43.16 14.18
CA ARG A 387 -11.04 -44.06 13.02
C ARG A 387 -10.53 -43.37 11.75
N VAL A 388 -10.90 -42.10 11.56
CA VAL A 388 -10.44 -41.27 10.43
C VAL A 388 -8.94 -41.03 10.53
N LEU A 389 -8.45 -40.55 11.68
CA LEU A 389 -7.02 -40.30 11.90
C LEU A 389 -6.18 -41.58 11.75
N ALA A 390 -6.66 -42.73 12.22
CA ALA A 390 -5.98 -44.01 12.02
C ALA A 390 -5.84 -44.37 10.53
N GLY A 391 -6.83 -44.04 9.69
CA GLY A 391 -6.79 -44.29 8.25
C GLY A 391 -5.90 -43.31 7.49
N LEU A 392 -5.85 -42.05 7.91
CA LEU A 392 -5.03 -41.00 7.27
C LEU A 392 -3.58 -41.02 7.75
N ARG A 393 -3.28 -41.58 8.93
CA ARG A 393 -1.94 -41.58 9.54
C ARG A 393 -0.82 -42.03 8.57
N PRO A 394 -0.95 -43.12 7.80
CA PRO A 394 0.10 -43.52 6.87
C PRO A 394 0.42 -42.47 5.78
N LEU A 395 -0.57 -41.68 5.39
CA LEU A 395 -0.42 -40.61 4.40
C LEU A 395 0.17 -39.34 5.02
N LEU A 396 -0.22 -39.04 6.27
CA LEU A 396 0.20 -37.83 6.99
C LEU A 396 1.61 -37.94 7.58
N GLU A 397 1.99 -39.10 8.13
CA GLU A 397 3.30 -39.31 8.78
C GLU A 397 4.38 -39.82 7.81
N GLY A 398 4.00 -40.17 6.58
CA GLY A 398 4.90 -40.64 5.53
C GLY A 398 5.71 -39.51 4.87
N GLU A 399 6.72 -39.89 4.09
CA GLU A 399 7.43 -38.95 3.20
C GLU A 399 6.65 -38.66 1.91
N ARG A 400 5.74 -39.58 1.54
CA ARG A 400 4.83 -39.46 0.40
C ARG A 400 3.47 -40.09 0.72
N PRO A 401 2.37 -39.55 0.18
CA PRO A 401 2.31 -38.29 -0.59
C PRO A 401 2.66 -37.06 0.26
N ARG A 402 3.22 -36.03 -0.37
CA ARG A 402 3.61 -34.78 0.32
C ARG A 402 2.39 -33.90 0.61
N ILE A 403 2.49 -33.07 1.64
CA ILE A 403 1.41 -32.19 2.08
C ILE A 403 1.62 -30.80 1.49
N ILE A 404 0.57 -30.24 0.88
CA ILE A 404 0.48 -28.83 0.52
C ILE A 404 -0.69 -28.19 1.27
N GLY A 405 -0.68 -26.87 1.44
CA GLY A 405 -1.76 -26.18 2.15
C GLY A 405 -1.53 -24.68 2.23
N GLN A 406 -2.29 -24.04 3.12
CA GLN A 406 -2.19 -22.63 3.46
C GLN A 406 -2.05 -22.53 4.98
N ASN A 407 -0.99 -21.89 5.48
CA ASN A 407 -0.72 -21.77 6.92
C ASN A 407 -0.70 -23.12 7.66
N LEU A 408 -0.03 -24.12 7.08
CA LEU A 408 -0.01 -25.52 7.54
C LEU A 408 0.51 -25.68 8.97
N LYS A 409 1.28 -24.72 9.49
CA LYS A 409 1.73 -24.73 10.90
C LYS A 409 0.54 -24.92 11.86
N TYR A 410 -0.62 -24.35 11.54
CA TYR A 410 -1.85 -24.52 12.33
C TYR A 410 -2.35 -25.97 12.29
N ASP A 411 -2.61 -26.50 11.10
CA ASP A 411 -3.14 -27.85 10.88
C ASP A 411 -2.24 -28.93 11.49
N LEU A 412 -0.93 -28.79 11.29
CA LEU A 412 0.08 -29.70 11.79
C LEU A 412 0.16 -29.70 13.33
N GLN A 413 -0.17 -28.58 13.99
CA GLN A 413 -0.23 -28.52 15.45
C GLN A 413 -1.49 -29.19 15.99
N VAL A 414 -2.64 -28.94 15.37
CA VAL A 414 -3.92 -29.56 15.76
C VAL A 414 -3.85 -31.08 15.60
N LEU A 415 -3.31 -31.59 14.49
CA LEU A 415 -3.07 -33.02 14.28
C LEU A 415 -2.17 -33.63 15.35
N ALA A 416 -1.09 -32.93 15.71
CA ALA A 416 -0.15 -33.40 16.71
C ALA A 416 -0.76 -33.41 18.13
N CYS A 417 -1.76 -32.57 18.43
CA CYS A 417 -2.56 -32.66 19.66
C CYS A 417 -3.49 -33.89 19.66
N HIS A 418 -3.86 -34.40 18.48
CA HIS A 418 -4.60 -35.64 18.28
C HIS A 418 -3.70 -36.85 18.00
N GLY A 419 -2.40 -36.73 18.32
CA GLY A 419 -1.42 -37.81 18.25
C GLY A 419 -0.99 -38.21 16.84
N VAL A 420 -1.18 -37.36 15.82
CA VAL A 420 -0.68 -37.56 14.45
C VAL A 420 0.45 -36.57 14.17
N GLU A 421 1.66 -37.07 13.97
CA GLU A 421 2.83 -36.25 13.69
C GLU A 421 3.04 -36.12 12.18
N ALA A 422 2.23 -35.27 11.56
CA ALA A 422 2.28 -35.05 10.12
C ALA A 422 3.65 -34.49 9.66
N ARG A 423 4.10 -34.95 8.48
CA ARG A 423 5.41 -34.69 7.87
C ARG A 423 5.26 -34.44 6.37
N GLY A 424 6.38 -34.12 5.70
CA GLY A 424 6.43 -34.06 4.25
C GLY A 424 5.74 -32.83 3.66
N VAL A 425 5.76 -31.69 4.37
CA VAL A 425 5.30 -30.41 3.84
C VAL A 425 6.15 -30.03 2.62
N ALA A 426 5.49 -29.82 1.48
CA ALA A 426 6.12 -29.43 0.22
C ALA A 426 5.75 -28.02 -0.24
N PHE A 427 4.68 -27.44 0.32
CA PHE A 427 4.22 -26.12 -0.06
C PHE A 427 3.27 -25.51 0.97
N ASP A 428 3.50 -24.24 1.29
CA ASP A 428 2.56 -23.39 2.00
C ASP A 428 2.30 -22.13 1.17
N ALA A 429 1.06 -21.94 0.74
CA ALA A 429 0.67 -20.82 -0.12
C ALA A 429 0.87 -19.45 0.56
N MET A 430 0.76 -19.37 1.88
CA MET A 430 0.97 -18.13 2.64
C MET A 430 2.42 -17.67 2.54
N ILE A 431 3.34 -18.61 2.76
CA ILE A 431 4.78 -18.37 2.70
C ILE A 431 5.20 -18.02 1.26
N ALA A 432 4.71 -18.78 0.27
CA ALA A 432 5.02 -18.53 -1.13
C ALA A 432 4.58 -17.12 -1.56
N HIS A 433 3.36 -16.71 -1.20
CA HIS A 433 2.84 -15.38 -1.49
C HIS A 433 3.59 -14.28 -0.72
N TRP A 434 3.98 -14.52 0.55
CA TRP A 434 4.78 -13.57 1.33
C TRP A 434 6.14 -13.27 0.71
N LEU A 435 6.85 -14.29 0.24
CA LEU A 435 8.14 -14.12 -0.42
C LEU A 435 8.03 -13.30 -1.71
N LEU A 436 6.94 -13.49 -2.47
CA LEU A 436 6.72 -12.79 -3.74
C LEU A 436 6.19 -11.37 -3.55
N HIS A 437 5.40 -11.14 -2.50
CA HIS A 437 4.67 -9.90 -2.28
C HIS A 437 4.76 -9.42 -0.82
N PRO A 438 5.97 -9.07 -0.30
CA PRO A 438 6.15 -8.69 1.11
C PRO A 438 5.42 -7.40 1.50
N ASP A 439 5.07 -6.55 0.53
CA ASP A 439 4.31 -5.31 0.73
C ASP A 439 2.78 -5.54 0.68
N ALA A 440 2.32 -6.78 0.46
CA ALA A 440 0.89 -7.08 0.46
C ALA A 440 0.27 -6.79 1.83
N PRO A 441 -0.97 -6.27 1.88
CA PRO A 441 -1.61 -5.91 3.15
C PRO A 441 -1.91 -7.13 4.04
N ALA A 442 -2.03 -8.33 3.45
CA ALA A 442 -2.25 -9.60 4.13
C ALA A 442 -1.90 -10.78 3.21
N HIS A 443 -1.81 -11.98 3.80
CA HIS A 443 -1.50 -13.25 3.11
C HIS A 443 -2.56 -14.33 3.40
N GLY A 444 -3.82 -13.93 3.61
CA GLY A 444 -4.95 -14.86 3.72
C GLY A 444 -5.32 -15.48 2.37
N LEU A 445 -5.94 -16.65 2.37
CA LEU A 445 -6.27 -17.36 1.13
C LEU A 445 -7.18 -16.55 0.19
N ASP A 446 -8.07 -15.72 0.74
CA ASP A 446 -8.92 -14.81 -0.02
C ASP A 446 -8.16 -13.70 -0.75
N VAL A 447 -7.06 -13.24 -0.16
CA VAL A 447 -6.15 -12.29 -0.78
C VAL A 447 -5.33 -12.97 -1.86
N ILE A 448 -4.75 -14.14 -1.56
CA ILE A 448 -3.90 -14.90 -2.49
C ILE A 448 -4.71 -15.37 -3.71
N ALA A 449 -5.87 -15.98 -3.50
CA ALA A 449 -6.73 -16.44 -4.59
C ALA A 449 -7.16 -15.29 -5.51
N ARG A 450 -7.36 -14.10 -4.94
CA ARG A 450 -7.70 -12.90 -5.71
C ARG A 450 -6.51 -12.37 -6.50
N SER A 451 -5.35 -12.20 -5.87
CA SER A 451 -4.17 -11.63 -6.53
C SER A 451 -3.62 -12.55 -7.60
N GLU A 452 -3.59 -13.86 -7.33
CA GLU A 452 -2.91 -14.84 -8.19
C GLU A 452 -3.81 -15.45 -9.25
N LEU A 453 -5.11 -15.64 -8.94
CA LEU A 453 -6.04 -16.35 -9.82
C LEU A 453 -7.20 -15.47 -10.29
N GLY A 454 -7.39 -14.28 -9.73
CA GLY A 454 -8.53 -13.42 -10.02
C GLY A 454 -9.87 -14.02 -9.57
N ILE A 455 -9.86 -14.99 -8.64
CA ILE A 455 -11.06 -15.66 -8.13
C ILE A 455 -11.37 -15.20 -6.71
N ARG A 456 -12.60 -15.40 -6.26
CA ARG A 456 -13.00 -15.15 -4.87
C ARG A 456 -13.44 -16.44 -4.21
N VAL A 457 -12.73 -16.78 -3.14
CA VAL A 457 -13.14 -17.82 -2.20
C VAL A 457 -14.09 -17.24 -1.15
N GLN A 458 -14.93 -18.09 -0.57
CA GLN A 458 -15.79 -17.73 0.56
C GLN A 458 -14.92 -17.49 1.81
N THR A 459 -15.19 -16.42 2.56
CA THR A 459 -14.52 -16.22 3.86
C THR A 459 -15.26 -16.92 5.00
N TYR A 460 -14.56 -17.26 6.08
CA TYR A 460 -15.17 -17.84 7.29
C TYR A 460 -16.31 -16.98 7.85
N LYS A 461 -16.12 -15.64 7.85
CA LYS A 461 -17.15 -14.70 8.30
C LYS A 461 -18.41 -14.77 7.42
N GLU A 462 -18.25 -14.90 6.11
CA GLU A 462 -19.38 -15.06 5.19
C GLU A 462 -20.06 -16.41 5.36
N LEU A 463 -19.30 -17.48 5.64
CA LEU A 463 -19.85 -18.78 5.94
C LEU A 463 -20.80 -18.70 7.15
N LEU A 464 -20.36 -18.12 8.26
CA LEU A 464 -21.17 -18.00 9.48
C LEU A 464 -22.32 -16.98 9.34
N ALA A 465 -22.14 -15.92 8.54
CA ALA A 465 -23.18 -14.91 8.35
C ALA A 465 -24.47 -15.44 7.68
N VAL A 466 -24.39 -16.55 6.93
CA VAL A 466 -25.55 -17.12 6.22
C VAL A 466 -26.58 -17.69 7.19
N GLY A 467 -26.14 -18.34 8.28
CA GLY A 467 -27.04 -18.96 9.26
C GLY A 467 -26.94 -18.41 10.68
N GLY A 468 -25.97 -17.52 10.95
CA GLY A 468 -25.73 -16.95 12.28
C GLY A 468 -25.12 -17.96 13.27
N GLU A 469 -24.42 -18.97 12.76
CA GLU A 469 -23.82 -20.02 13.58
C GLU A 469 -22.64 -19.50 14.41
N GLU A 470 -22.49 -19.99 15.65
CA GLU A 470 -21.41 -19.58 16.56
C GLU A 470 -20.03 -20.11 16.14
N GLY A 471 -19.98 -21.13 15.28
CA GLY A 471 -18.75 -21.72 14.77
C GLY A 471 -19.02 -22.90 13.82
N ILE A 472 -17.95 -23.46 13.25
CA ILE A 472 -18.03 -24.44 12.16
C ILE A 472 -18.75 -25.74 12.56
N ALA A 473 -18.68 -26.16 13.84
CA ALA A 473 -19.40 -27.33 14.34
C ALA A 473 -20.93 -27.20 14.23
N ALA A 474 -21.46 -25.98 14.22
CA ALA A 474 -22.89 -25.71 14.06
C ALA A 474 -23.31 -25.52 12.59
N VAL A 475 -22.36 -25.43 11.66
CA VAL A 475 -22.64 -25.25 10.23
C VAL A 475 -23.10 -26.58 9.61
N PRO A 476 -24.12 -26.58 8.74
CA PRO A 476 -24.52 -27.76 7.96
C PRO A 476 -23.36 -28.39 7.18
N VAL A 477 -23.24 -29.72 7.21
CA VAL A 477 -22.10 -30.46 6.63
C VAL A 477 -21.89 -30.15 5.14
N ASP A 478 -22.96 -29.97 4.37
CA ASP A 478 -22.89 -29.63 2.93
C ASP A 478 -22.29 -28.24 2.69
N ARG A 479 -22.61 -27.26 3.55
CA ARG A 479 -22.02 -25.91 3.51
C ARG A 479 -20.56 -25.94 3.92
N ALA A 480 -20.23 -26.63 5.01
CA ALA A 480 -18.86 -26.77 5.48
C ALA A 480 -17.99 -27.51 4.45
N ALA A 481 -18.53 -28.56 3.81
CA ALA A 481 -17.83 -29.28 2.75
C ALA A 481 -17.51 -28.42 1.54
N ARG A 482 -18.43 -27.52 1.14
CA ARG A 482 -18.17 -26.56 0.07
C ARG A 482 -17.07 -25.58 0.44
N TYR A 483 -17.13 -25.02 1.64
CA TYR A 483 -16.14 -24.06 2.15
C TYR A 483 -14.74 -24.69 2.25
N ALA A 484 -14.60 -25.73 3.07
CA ALA A 484 -13.31 -26.38 3.32
C ALA A 484 -12.76 -27.09 2.06
N GLY A 485 -13.65 -27.68 1.26
CA GLY A 485 -13.27 -28.30 0.00
C GLY A 485 -12.79 -27.28 -1.04
N GLU A 486 -13.38 -26.07 -1.07
CA GLU A 486 -12.90 -24.97 -1.89
C GLU A 486 -11.49 -24.53 -1.46
N ASP A 487 -11.26 -24.36 -0.16
CA ASP A 487 -9.97 -23.95 0.39
C ASP A 487 -8.85 -24.92 0.00
N ALA A 488 -9.06 -26.23 0.23
CA ALA A 488 -8.10 -27.26 -0.18
C ALA A 488 -7.86 -27.30 -1.70
N ALA A 489 -8.92 -27.23 -2.51
CA ALA A 489 -8.80 -27.27 -3.98
C ALA A 489 -8.11 -26.03 -4.57
N VAL A 490 -8.33 -24.86 -3.98
CA VAL A 490 -7.71 -23.61 -4.41
C VAL A 490 -6.21 -23.64 -4.19
N VAL A 491 -5.71 -24.27 -3.12
CA VAL A 491 -4.26 -24.48 -2.94
C VAL A 491 -3.67 -25.31 -4.08
N CYS A 492 -4.34 -26.39 -4.51
CA CYS A 492 -3.91 -27.15 -5.69
C CYS A 492 -3.87 -26.28 -6.95
N ARG A 493 -4.79 -25.32 -7.10
CA ARG A 493 -4.84 -24.38 -8.23
C ARG A 493 -3.73 -23.33 -8.18
N LEU A 494 -3.37 -22.85 -6.99
CA LEU A 494 -2.32 -21.87 -6.75
C LEU A 494 -0.91 -22.43 -6.94
N ARG A 495 -0.71 -23.69 -6.56
CA ARG A 495 0.60 -24.34 -6.48
C ARG A 495 1.47 -24.17 -7.74
N PRO A 496 1.00 -24.44 -8.98
CA PRO A 496 1.85 -24.31 -10.16
C PRO A 496 2.29 -22.86 -10.44
N GLY A 497 1.35 -21.91 -10.32
CA GLY A 497 1.59 -20.49 -10.62
C GLY A 497 2.58 -19.86 -9.65
N LEU A 498 2.34 -20.01 -8.35
CA LEU A 498 3.23 -19.51 -7.30
C LEU A 498 4.62 -20.14 -7.37
N THR A 499 4.71 -21.44 -7.69
CA THR A 499 6.00 -22.12 -7.85
C THR A 499 6.78 -21.60 -9.07
N SER A 500 6.10 -21.26 -10.18
CA SER A 500 6.75 -20.63 -11.34
C SER A 500 7.31 -19.26 -10.96
N GLN A 501 6.51 -18.44 -10.28
CA GLN A 501 6.91 -17.11 -9.84
C GLN A 501 8.10 -17.15 -8.88
N LEU A 502 8.11 -18.06 -7.90
CA LEU A 502 9.25 -18.26 -7.00
C LEU A 502 10.54 -18.61 -7.79
N ARG A 503 10.43 -19.44 -8.84
CA ARG A 503 11.56 -19.79 -9.70
C ARG A 503 12.06 -18.60 -10.50
N GLU A 504 11.15 -17.84 -11.10
CA GLU A 504 11.47 -16.64 -11.87
C GLU A 504 12.11 -15.55 -11.01
N ALA A 505 11.69 -15.44 -9.74
CA ALA A 505 12.28 -14.52 -8.77
C ALA A 505 13.58 -15.02 -8.12
N GLY A 506 14.00 -16.28 -8.39
CA GLY A 506 15.18 -16.88 -7.76
C GLY A 506 15.01 -17.18 -6.26
N LEU A 507 13.78 -17.37 -5.79
CA LEU A 507 13.42 -17.54 -4.38
C LEU A 507 13.17 -19.00 -3.96
N VAL A 508 13.33 -19.96 -4.86
CA VAL A 508 13.05 -21.39 -4.59
C VAL A 508 13.89 -21.94 -3.44
N GLU A 509 15.20 -21.65 -3.42
CA GLU A 509 16.10 -22.13 -2.36
C GLU A 509 15.71 -21.57 -0.98
N LEU A 510 15.39 -20.27 -0.91
CA LEU A 510 14.90 -19.64 0.31
C LEU A 510 13.58 -20.27 0.78
N PHE A 511 12.65 -20.52 -0.14
CA PHE A 511 11.38 -21.17 0.16
C PHE A 511 11.57 -22.60 0.68
N GLU A 512 12.31 -23.44 -0.04
CA GLU A 512 12.42 -24.87 0.22
C GLU A 512 13.40 -25.22 1.36
N GLU A 513 14.51 -24.49 1.49
CA GLU A 513 15.58 -24.84 2.45
C GLU A 513 15.49 -24.06 3.76
N VAL A 514 14.79 -22.92 3.78
CA VAL A 514 14.65 -22.08 4.99
C VAL A 514 13.21 -22.04 5.46
N GLU A 515 12.29 -21.49 4.66
CA GLU A 515 10.94 -21.17 5.15
C GLU A 515 10.09 -22.42 5.43
N ILE A 516 10.11 -23.42 4.54
CA ILE A 516 9.34 -24.66 4.74
C ILE A 516 9.86 -25.46 5.97
N PRO A 517 11.17 -25.69 6.15
CA PRO A 517 11.70 -26.31 7.37
C PRO A 517 11.45 -25.50 8.65
N LEU A 518 11.35 -24.17 8.56
CA LEU A 518 11.10 -23.30 9.71
C LEU A 518 9.73 -23.56 10.36
N ILE A 519 8.74 -24.04 9.60
CA ILE A 519 7.42 -24.45 10.13
C ILE A 519 7.57 -25.43 11.29
N GLU A 520 8.45 -26.43 11.16
CA GLU A 520 8.69 -27.45 12.17
C GLU A 520 9.33 -26.89 13.44
N VAL A 521 10.27 -25.95 13.28
CA VAL A 521 10.94 -25.29 14.40
C VAL A 521 9.94 -24.44 15.18
N LEU A 522 9.13 -23.62 14.48
CA LEU A 522 8.11 -22.78 15.11
C LEU A 522 7.06 -23.63 15.82
N ARG A 523 6.61 -24.72 15.20
CA ARG A 523 5.69 -25.69 15.82
C ARG A 523 6.26 -26.26 17.12
N ALA A 524 7.53 -26.68 17.11
CA ALA A 524 8.17 -27.24 18.30
C ALA A 524 8.31 -26.21 19.43
N MET A 525 8.66 -24.96 19.08
CA MET A 525 8.75 -23.85 20.03
C MET A 525 7.38 -23.50 20.64
N GLU A 526 6.35 -23.37 19.82
CA GLU A 526 4.98 -23.04 20.26
C GLU A 526 4.40 -24.13 21.17
N ARG A 527 4.55 -25.41 20.82
CA ARG A 527 4.13 -26.54 21.67
C ARG A 527 4.90 -26.62 22.99
N ARG A 528 6.19 -26.25 22.98
CA ARG A 528 6.99 -26.26 24.20
C ARG A 528 6.59 -25.14 25.15
N GLY A 529 6.27 -23.97 24.60
CA GLY A 529 5.94 -22.77 25.35
C GLY A 529 7.10 -22.27 26.22
N VAL A 530 6.78 -21.31 27.10
CA VAL A 530 7.70 -20.76 28.10
C VAL A 530 7.07 -20.91 29.48
N LEU A 531 7.83 -21.45 30.44
CA LEU A 531 7.37 -21.57 31.82
C LEU A 531 7.43 -20.19 32.49
N LEU A 532 6.32 -19.76 33.08
CA LEU A 532 6.21 -18.49 33.80
C LEU A 532 6.03 -18.74 35.30
N ASP A 533 6.74 -17.97 36.12
CA ASP A 533 6.46 -17.88 37.55
C ASP A 533 5.28 -16.93 37.77
N VAL A 534 4.09 -17.52 37.86
CA VAL A 534 2.84 -16.77 37.96
C VAL A 534 2.73 -16.01 39.29
N ASP A 535 3.36 -16.50 40.36
CA ASP A 535 3.29 -15.84 41.66
C ASP A 535 4.20 -14.62 41.70
N ALA A 536 5.40 -14.70 41.11
CA ALA A 536 6.26 -13.55 40.90
C ALA A 536 5.60 -12.48 40.00
N LEU A 537 4.93 -12.89 38.91
CA LEU A 537 4.18 -11.95 38.05
C LEU A 537 3.03 -11.28 38.80
N ARG A 538 2.30 -12.02 39.64
CA ARG A 538 1.25 -11.44 40.50
C ARG A 538 1.81 -10.46 41.53
N GLU A 539 2.97 -10.75 42.11
CA GLU A 539 3.64 -9.85 43.04
C GLU A 539 4.07 -8.55 42.34
N GLN A 540 4.73 -8.65 41.19
CA GLN A 540 5.05 -7.49 40.35
C GLN A 540 3.79 -6.70 39.96
N GLY A 541 2.70 -7.37 39.61
CA GLY A 541 1.42 -6.73 39.31
C GLY A 541 0.85 -5.92 40.48
N LYS A 542 1.05 -6.37 41.73
CA LYS A 542 0.69 -5.62 42.94
C LYS A 542 1.60 -4.40 43.13
N GLU A 543 2.91 -4.54 42.96
CA GLU A 543 3.87 -3.44 43.05
C GLU A 543 3.57 -2.35 42.01
N LEU A 544 3.34 -2.74 40.75
CA LEU A 544 2.95 -1.82 39.67
C LEU A 544 1.64 -1.11 39.99
N SER A 545 0.67 -1.80 40.60
CA SER A 545 -0.61 -1.19 40.99
C SER A 545 -0.40 -0.12 42.07
N LEU A 546 0.45 -0.37 43.08
CA LEU A 546 0.79 0.63 44.10
C LEU A 546 1.51 1.84 43.50
N LEU A 547 2.44 1.63 42.57
CA LEU A 547 3.14 2.71 41.86
C LEU A 547 2.19 3.52 40.99
N LEU A 548 1.26 2.86 40.28
CA LEU A 548 0.24 3.51 39.47
C LEU A 548 -0.72 4.34 40.31
N ASP A 549 -1.16 3.83 41.47
CA ASP A 549 -2.00 4.58 42.40
C ASP A 549 -1.29 5.84 42.90
N ARG A 550 -0.01 5.71 43.29
CA ARG A 550 0.80 6.85 43.72
C ARG A 550 0.97 7.89 42.60
N LEU A 551 1.34 7.46 41.39
CA LEU A 551 1.50 8.35 40.24
C LEU A 551 0.18 9.02 39.87
N ARG A 552 -0.95 8.30 39.97
CA ARG A 552 -2.28 8.85 39.74
C ARG A 552 -2.59 9.96 40.73
N ASP A 553 -2.34 9.73 42.02
CA ASP A 553 -2.60 10.72 43.06
C ASP A 553 -1.71 11.98 42.88
N GLU A 554 -0.43 11.78 42.54
CA GLU A 554 0.49 12.87 42.20
C GLU A 554 0.00 13.64 40.95
N LEU A 555 -0.45 12.94 39.91
CA LEU A 555 -1.02 13.57 38.71
C LEU A 555 -2.31 14.33 39.03
N PHE A 556 -3.18 13.82 39.90
CA PHE A 556 -4.41 14.50 40.31
C PHE A 556 -4.12 15.78 41.09
N ALA A 557 -3.13 15.74 41.98
CA ALA A 557 -2.67 16.92 42.70
C ALA A 557 -2.16 18.01 41.73
N LEU A 558 -1.33 17.62 40.76
CA LEU A 558 -0.79 18.53 39.74
C LEU A 558 -1.84 19.06 38.76
N ALA A 559 -2.87 18.26 38.44
CA ALA A 559 -3.97 18.65 37.56
C ALA A 559 -5.07 19.50 38.25
N GLY A 560 -5.00 19.62 39.58
CA GLY A 560 -6.01 20.28 40.40
C GLY A 560 -7.35 19.52 40.45
N GLY A 561 -7.32 18.19 40.40
CA GLY A 561 -8.51 17.34 40.50
C GLY A 561 -8.38 16.00 39.75
N PRO A 562 -9.33 15.09 39.95
CA PRO A 562 -9.33 13.77 39.30
C PRO A 562 -9.59 13.88 37.79
N PHE A 563 -8.92 13.02 37.02
CA PHE A 563 -9.11 12.86 35.58
C PHE A 563 -8.72 11.44 35.14
N ASN A 564 -8.95 11.08 33.87
CA ASN A 564 -8.48 9.82 33.30
C ASN A 564 -7.13 10.03 32.58
N PRO A 565 -6.00 9.49 33.07
CA PRO A 565 -4.68 9.63 32.44
C PRO A 565 -4.58 9.06 31.01
N ASN A 566 -5.47 8.14 30.63
CA ASN A 566 -5.54 7.58 29.27
C ASN A 566 -6.45 8.37 28.33
N SER A 567 -7.24 9.31 28.86
CA SER A 567 -8.11 10.14 28.04
C SER A 567 -7.31 11.27 27.39
N THR A 568 -6.95 11.08 26.11
CA THR A 568 -6.28 12.11 25.30
C THR A 568 -6.97 13.48 25.39
N PRO A 569 -8.31 13.61 25.31
CA PRO A 569 -8.98 14.90 25.49
C PRO A 569 -8.76 15.54 26.87
N GLN A 570 -8.91 14.79 27.97
CA GLN A 570 -8.73 15.34 29.32
C GLN A 570 -7.27 15.74 29.58
N VAL A 571 -6.33 14.93 29.10
CA VAL A 571 -4.90 15.23 29.19
C VAL A 571 -4.54 16.50 28.43
N ARG A 572 -5.10 16.72 27.23
CA ARG A 572 -4.88 17.97 26.47
C ARG A 572 -5.35 19.19 27.23
N GLU A 573 -6.53 19.12 27.83
CA GLU A 573 -7.09 20.22 28.62
C GLU A 573 -6.18 20.56 29.81
N ILE A 574 -5.62 19.54 30.47
CA ILE A 574 -4.69 19.75 31.58
C ILE A 574 -3.36 20.35 31.09
N LEU A 575 -2.72 19.76 30.07
CA LEU A 575 -1.41 20.20 29.57
C LEU A 575 -1.45 21.63 29.00
N TYR A 576 -2.44 21.91 28.14
CA TYR A 576 -2.45 23.12 27.33
C TYR A 576 -3.44 24.17 27.82
N GLY A 577 -4.55 23.75 28.45
CA GLY A 577 -5.54 24.66 29.04
C GLY A 577 -5.11 25.12 30.44
N LYS A 578 -4.98 24.18 31.38
CA LYS A 578 -4.67 24.48 32.79
C LYS A 578 -3.21 24.85 33.02
N LEU A 579 -2.29 23.97 32.62
CA LEU A 579 -0.84 24.14 32.84
C LEU A 579 -0.19 25.09 31.81
N LYS A 580 -0.91 25.41 30.72
CA LYS A 580 -0.49 26.34 29.67
C LYS A 580 0.90 26.03 29.10
N LEU A 581 1.22 24.76 28.94
CA LEU A 581 2.48 24.31 28.36
C LEU A 581 2.53 24.61 26.84
N PRO A 582 3.73 24.76 26.26
CA PRO A 582 3.85 25.06 24.82
C PRO A 582 3.32 23.90 23.96
N VAL A 583 2.66 24.21 22.84
CA VAL A 583 2.19 23.18 21.90
C VAL A 583 3.33 22.83 20.95
N LEU A 584 4.00 21.69 21.19
CA LEU A 584 5.15 21.23 20.41
C LEU A 584 4.78 20.41 19.17
N GLY A 585 3.50 20.06 19.00
CA GLY A 585 3.00 19.31 17.85
C GLY A 585 1.47 19.20 17.84
N ARG A 586 0.88 18.93 16.68
CA ARG A 586 -0.57 18.81 16.50
C ARG A 586 -0.94 17.55 15.71
N ARG A 587 -2.08 16.97 16.04
CA ARG A 587 -2.77 15.91 15.28
C ARG A 587 -4.11 16.46 14.77
N LYS A 588 -4.77 15.72 13.86
CA LYS A 588 -6.11 16.07 13.34
C LYS A 588 -7.13 16.42 14.43
N THR A 589 -7.04 15.79 15.60
CA THR A 589 -7.97 15.99 16.72
C THR A 589 -7.53 17.03 17.75
N GLY A 590 -6.40 17.73 17.54
CA GLY A 590 -5.86 18.75 18.46
C GLY A 590 -4.38 18.53 18.82
N PRO A 591 -3.85 19.29 19.80
CA PRO A 591 -2.46 19.20 20.26
C PRO A 591 -2.01 17.76 20.56
N ALA A 592 -0.78 17.41 20.21
CA ALA A 592 -0.25 16.06 20.39
C ALA A 592 0.02 15.75 21.87
N THR A 593 -0.10 14.48 22.26
CA THR A 593 0.14 13.98 23.63
C THR A 593 0.79 12.60 23.63
N ASP A 594 1.59 12.32 22.61
CA ASP A 594 2.35 11.07 22.50
C ASP A 594 3.63 11.10 23.34
N ALA A 595 4.26 9.93 23.47
CA ALA A 595 5.43 9.73 24.32
C ALA A 595 6.62 10.64 23.93
N PHE A 596 6.73 11.06 22.67
CA PHE A 596 7.77 12.03 22.27
C PHE A 596 7.43 13.42 22.81
N VAL A 597 6.22 13.91 22.53
CA VAL A 597 5.78 15.24 23.00
C VAL A 597 5.78 15.35 24.53
N LEU A 598 5.34 14.30 25.24
CA LEU A 598 5.34 14.30 26.71
C LEU A 598 6.76 14.38 27.30
N ARG A 599 7.76 13.78 26.64
CA ARG A 599 9.17 13.86 27.07
C ARG A 599 9.74 15.26 26.91
N GLU A 600 9.49 15.92 25.79
CA GLU A 600 9.93 17.29 25.58
C GLU A 600 9.24 18.25 26.56
N LEU A 601 7.93 18.08 26.78
CA LEU A 601 7.18 18.87 27.75
C LEU A 601 7.63 18.67 29.21
N ALA A 602 8.24 17.52 29.53
CA ALA A 602 8.74 17.23 30.87
C ALA A 602 9.89 18.17 31.30
N GLN A 603 10.56 18.84 30.34
CA GLN A 603 11.56 19.87 30.65
C GLN A 603 10.92 21.15 31.21
N HIS A 604 9.63 21.37 30.94
CA HIS A 604 8.91 22.58 31.33
C HIS A 604 8.06 22.41 32.59
N HIS A 605 7.65 21.18 32.90
CA HIS A 605 6.82 20.87 34.06
C HIS A 605 6.94 19.38 34.42
N GLU A 606 6.72 19.00 35.68
CA GLU A 606 6.84 17.59 36.11
C GLU A 606 5.69 16.68 35.65
N PHE A 607 4.50 17.25 35.45
CA PHE A 607 3.28 16.52 35.06
C PHE A 607 3.44 15.63 33.80
N PRO A 608 3.96 16.13 32.65
CA PRO A 608 4.14 15.31 31.45
C PRO A 608 5.04 14.08 31.68
N GLY A 609 6.12 14.23 32.45
CA GLY A 609 7.03 13.13 32.79
C GLY A 609 6.35 12.07 33.63
N LYS A 610 5.60 12.48 34.67
CA LYS A 610 4.80 11.56 35.50
C LYS A 610 3.68 10.87 34.70
N LEU A 611 3.07 11.58 33.77
CA LEU A 611 2.02 11.02 32.91
C LEU A 611 2.58 9.97 31.93
N ALA A 612 3.76 10.24 31.36
CA ALA A 612 4.46 9.26 30.53
C ALA A 612 4.79 7.99 31.32
N ALA A 613 5.35 8.14 32.53
CA ALA A 613 5.65 7.02 33.42
C ALA A 613 4.39 6.23 33.79
N TYR A 614 3.28 6.91 34.13
CA TYR A 614 2.01 6.24 34.42
C TYR A 614 1.54 5.38 33.25
N ARG A 615 1.52 5.93 32.02
CA ARG A 615 1.08 5.20 30.82
C ARG A 615 1.98 4.03 30.47
N GLU A 616 3.28 4.17 30.68
CA GLU A 616 4.24 3.08 30.46
C GLU A 616 4.01 1.92 31.44
N LEU A 617 3.87 2.22 32.74
CA LEU A 617 3.61 1.19 33.77
C LEU A 617 2.24 0.54 33.59
N GLU A 618 1.23 1.31 33.19
CA GLU A 618 -0.10 0.76 32.95
C GLU A 618 -0.15 -0.10 31.69
N LYS A 619 0.56 0.30 30.62
CA LYS A 619 0.74 -0.55 29.44
C LYS A 619 1.45 -1.85 29.81
N LEU A 620 2.49 -1.78 30.65
CA LEU A 620 3.22 -2.96 31.11
C LEU A 620 2.27 -3.92 31.86
N ARG A 621 1.50 -3.41 32.82
CA ARG A 621 0.53 -4.19 33.62
C ARG A 621 -0.66 -4.73 32.80
N ASN A 622 -1.06 -4.05 31.73
CA ASN A 622 -2.17 -4.52 30.88
C ASN A 622 -1.72 -5.54 29.82
N THR A 623 -0.44 -5.47 29.42
CA THR A 623 0.14 -6.40 28.43
C THR A 623 0.49 -7.75 29.05
N TYR A 624 1.01 -7.74 30.27
CA TYR A 624 1.49 -8.91 31.01
C TYR A 624 0.73 -9.01 32.33
#